data_AF-A0A380HS28-F1
#
_entry.id   AF-A0A380HS28-F1
#
_cell.length_a   1.000
_cell.length_b   1.000
_cell.length_c   1.000
_cell.angle_alpha   90.00
_cell.angle_beta   90.00
_cell.angle_gamma   90.00
#
_symmetry.space_group_name_H-M   'P 1'
#
loop_
_entity.id
_entity.type
_entity.pdbx_description
1 polymer ?
#
loop_
_entity_poly.entity_id
_entity_poly.type
_entity_poly.pdbx_seq_one_letter_code
_entity_poly.pdbx_strand_id
1 'polypeptide(L)'
;MDAIKTIKMVADELNVTKQTIVNNAKSLNISFEKENGINYINDNDCLKIIEKITKKESTTPNKESIKKERFDENTAEVEKHIYNNSNSFETLKTKANELEKQIEIFEIRAKNDEKYIENLTKQLDQQNSNVNTLNKLLENQQILALESNKKIQKLENQLEEERHLNYSFDTATNDRQSVNPQEATFTEESQNINQQQKKTQPIEAEVNHEDITEEKKDDSPNEDLLAKDDKPSEEIGNGPEDREVEPPKKGFWSRLFGS
;
A
#
# COMPACT_ATOMS: atom_id res chain seq x y z
N MET A 1 -3.98 -24.41 -27.48
CA MET A 1 -2.88 -23.52 -27.05
C MET A 1 -1.83 -24.44 -26.52
N ASP A 2 -0.69 -24.51 -27.20
CA ASP A 2 0.39 -25.40 -26.79
C ASP A 2 1.14 -24.66 -25.67
N ALA A 3 1.34 -25.31 -24.52
CA ALA A 3 2.08 -24.69 -23.44
C ALA A 3 3.58 -24.67 -23.77
N ILE A 4 4.23 -23.60 -23.30
CA ILE A 4 5.58 -23.23 -23.73
C ILE A 4 6.46 -23.11 -22.48
N LYS A 5 7.47 -23.98 -22.39
CA LYS A 5 8.43 -23.99 -21.27
C LYS A 5 9.71 -23.26 -21.64
N THR A 6 10.33 -22.58 -20.67
CA THR A 6 11.67 -22.00 -20.86
C THR A 6 12.75 -23.08 -20.77
N ILE A 7 13.89 -22.89 -21.44
CA ILE A 7 15.07 -23.78 -21.27
C ILE A 7 15.49 -23.90 -19.79
N LYS A 8 15.27 -22.85 -18.98
CA LYS A 8 15.53 -22.92 -17.53
C LYS A 8 14.62 -23.96 -16.86
N MET A 9 13.31 -23.86 -17.04
CA MET A 9 12.35 -24.76 -16.39
C MET A 9 12.63 -26.22 -16.72
N VAL A 10 12.89 -26.57 -17.99
CA VAL A 10 13.18 -27.95 -18.40
C VAL A 10 14.53 -28.45 -17.86
N ALA A 11 15.52 -27.57 -17.71
CA ALA A 11 16.80 -27.90 -17.09
C ALA A 11 16.65 -28.17 -15.58
N ASP A 12 15.92 -27.31 -14.89
CA ASP A 12 15.65 -27.40 -13.45
C ASP A 12 14.74 -28.62 -13.14
N GLU A 13 13.71 -28.89 -13.95
CA GLU A 13 12.82 -30.07 -13.85
C GLU A 13 13.57 -31.41 -13.98
N LEU A 14 14.59 -31.47 -14.83
CA LEU A 14 15.41 -32.67 -15.04
C LEU A 14 16.68 -32.71 -14.18
N ASN A 15 16.93 -31.70 -13.35
CA ASN A 15 18.18 -31.52 -12.60
C ASN A 15 19.46 -31.60 -13.48
N VAL A 16 19.39 -31.05 -14.70
CA VAL A 16 20.52 -31.01 -15.66
C VAL A 16 20.91 -29.57 -15.99
N THR A 17 22.10 -29.38 -16.58
CA THR A 17 22.47 -28.04 -17.07
C THR A 17 21.59 -27.58 -18.24
N LYS A 18 21.35 -26.28 -18.36
CA LYS A 18 20.72 -25.67 -19.56
C LYS A 18 21.43 -26.05 -20.86
N GLN A 19 22.75 -26.26 -20.81
CA GLN A 19 23.55 -26.70 -21.95
C GLN A 19 23.24 -28.15 -22.35
N THR A 20 22.88 -29.02 -21.40
CA THR A 20 22.40 -30.38 -21.65
C THR A 20 21.11 -30.37 -22.47
N ILE A 21 20.16 -29.48 -22.13
CA ILE A 21 18.92 -29.27 -22.90
C ILE A 21 19.26 -28.78 -24.31
N VAL A 22 20.07 -27.72 -24.44
CA VAL A 22 20.49 -27.14 -25.74
C VAL A 22 21.19 -28.17 -26.62
N ASN A 23 22.07 -29.01 -26.07
CA ASN A 23 22.80 -30.02 -26.83
C ASN A 23 21.87 -31.14 -27.32
N ASN A 24 20.93 -31.61 -26.49
CA ASN A 24 19.97 -32.64 -26.91
C ASN A 24 18.96 -32.09 -27.94
N ALA A 25 18.47 -30.85 -27.77
CA ALA A 25 17.62 -30.16 -28.75
C ALA A 25 18.29 -30.03 -30.13
N LYS A 26 19.54 -29.55 -30.18
CA LYS A 26 20.36 -29.52 -31.41
C LYS A 26 20.46 -30.91 -32.05
N SER A 27 20.71 -31.95 -31.24
CA SER A 27 20.77 -33.34 -31.72
C SER A 27 19.43 -33.97 -32.11
N LEU A 28 18.33 -33.22 -32.02
CA LEU A 28 16.97 -33.57 -32.44
C LEU A 28 16.44 -32.62 -33.52
N ASN A 29 17.25 -31.67 -33.99
CA ASN A 29 16.86 -30.58 -34.89
C ASN A 29 15.68 -29.72 -34.36
N ILE A 30 15.58 -29.56 -33.05
CA ILE A 30 14.57 -28.73 -32.38
C ILE A 30 15.07 -27.28 -32.34
N SER A 31 14.26 -26.36 -32.86
CA SER A 31 14.44 -24.91 -32.76
C SER A 31 13.89 -24.36 -31.45
N PHE A 32 14.44 -23.22 -31.01
CA PHE A 32 13.90 -22.46 -29.88
C PHE A 32 13.18 -21.21 -30.37
N GLU A 33 12.00 -20.95 -29.83
CA GLU A 33 11.37 -19.63 -29.93
C GLU A 33 12.07 -18.67 -28.97
N LYS A 34 12.16 -17.39 -29.35
CA LYS A 34 12.91 -16.38 -28.58
C LYS A 34 12.08 -15.13 -28.39
N GLU A 35 11.63 -14.92 -27.16
CA GLU A 35 10.87 -13.75 -26.73
C GLU A 35 11.61 -13.06 -25.58
N ASN A 36 11.71 -11.72 -25.62
CA ASN A 36 12.34 -10.90 -24.57
C ASN A 36 13.75 -11.36 -24.12
N GLY A 37 14.50 -12.01 -25.02
CA GLY A 37 15.84 -12.55 -24.74
C GLY A 37 15.86 -13.94 -24.12
N ILE A 38 14.71 -14.49 -23.73
CA ILE A 38 14.54 -15.83 -23.16
C ILE A 38 14.25 -16.82 -24.30
N ASN A 39 14.78 -18.04 -24.18
CA ASN A 39 14.54 -19.13 -25.12
C ASN A 39 13.48 -20.11 -24.59
N TYR A 40 12.59 -20.51 -25.48
CA TYR A 40 11.37 -21.25 -25.22
C TYR A 40 11.27 -22.53 -26.07
N ILE A 41 10.55 -23.53 -25.57
CA ILE A 41 10.30 -24.84 -26.18
C ILE A 41 8.81 -25.17 -26.03
N ASN A 42 8.16 -25.66 -27.09
CA ASN A 42 6.82 -26.25 -26.98
C ASN A 42 6.87 -27.60 -26.22
N ASP A 43 5.79 -28.00 -25.57
CA ASP A 43 5.76 -29.25 -24.77
C ASP A 43 6.07 -30.52 -25.58
N ASN A 44 5.68 -30.60 -26.85
CA ASN A 44 5.93 -31.78 -27.70
C ASN A 44 7.44 -32.01 -27.94
N ASP A 45 8.17 -30.94 -28.24
CA ASP A 45 9.63 -30.99 -28.40
C ASP A 45 10.37 -31.11 -27.05
N CYS A 46 9.80 -30.54 -25.98
CA CYS A 46 10.27 -30.76 -24.62
C CYS A 46 10.25 -32.26 -24.25
N LEU A 47 9.14 -32.97 -24.51
CA LEU A 47 8.99 -34.41 -24.25
C LEU A 47 10.03 -35.25 -25.00
N LYS A 48 10.34 -34.92 -26.27
CA LYS A 48 11.39 -35.60 -27.05
C LYS A 48 12.78 -35.42 -26.45
N ILE A 49 13.06 -34.25 -25.85
CA ILE A 49 14.33 -33.97 -25.16
C ILE A 49 14.40 -34.75 -23.84
N ILE A 50 13.32 -34.74 -23.04
CA ILE A 50 13.20 -35.49 -21.78
C ILE A 50 13.46 -36.99 -22.04
N GLU A 51 12.75 -37.59 -23.01
CA GLU A 51 12.86 -39.01 -23.33
C GLU A 51 14.29 -39.40 -23.79
N LYS A 52 14.96 -38.51 -24.53
CA LYS A 52 16.34 -38.72 -24.99
C LYS A 52 17.39 -38.58 -23.88
N ILE A 53 17.08 -37.88 -22.81
CA ILE A 53 17.95 -37.76 -21.62
C ILE A 53 17.79 -39.02 -20.76
N THR A 54 16.56 -39.37 -20.37
CA THR A 54 16.31 -40.52 -19.48
C THR A 54 16.70 -41.87 -20.10
N LYS A 55 16.48 -42.08 -21.41
CA LYS A 55 16.93 -43.31 -22.11
C LYS A 55 18.46 -43.45 -22.19
N LYS A 56 19.24 -42.37 -22.11
CA LYS A 56 20.71 -42.46 -22.07
C LYS A 56 21.21 -42.91 -20.71
N GLU A 57 20.58 -42.43 -19.65
CA GLU A 57 20.93 -42.71 -18.25
C GLU A 57 20.79 -44.21 -17.93
N SER A 58 19.75 -44.87 -18.45
CA SER A 58 19.54 -46.31 -18.31
C SER A 58 20.42 -47.21 -19.20
N THR A 59 21.24 -46.65 -20.09
CA THR A 59 22.02 -47.41 -21.10
C THR A 59 23.54 -47.33 -20.87
N THR A 60 23.99 -47.08 -19.64
CA THR A 60 25.42 -47.18 -19.26
C THR A 60 25.81 -48.65 -19.03
N PRO A 61 26.86 -49.19 -19.69
CA PRO A 61 27.05 -50.64 -19.76
C PRO A 61 27.87 -51.20 -18.59
N ASN A 62 27.23 -51.99 -17.72
CA ASN A 62 27.93 -52.89 -16.80
C ASN A 62 27.91 -54.31 -17.40
N LYS A 63 29.06 -54.79 -17.91
CA LYS A 63 29.12 -55.98 -18.78
C LYS A 63 30.35 -56.85 -18.50
N GLU A 64 30.26 -57.68 -17.46
CA GLU A 64 31.15 -58.83 -17.28
C GLU A 64 30.42 -60.14 -17.60
N SER A 65 31.16 -61.07 -18.19
CA SER A 65 30.61 -62.32 -18.75
C SER A 65 31.29 -63.54 -18.15
N ILE A 66 30.56 -64.33 -17.38
CA ILE A 66 30.99 -65.65 -16.88
C ILE A 66 30.04 -66.73 -17.43
N LYS A 67 30.56 -67.95 -17.57
CA LYS A 67 29.96 -69.05 -18.33
C LYS A 67 28.94 -69.85 -17.51
N LYS A 68 28.09 -70.59 -18.21
CA LYS A 68 27.07 -71.49 -17.66
C LYS A 68 27.66 -72.53 -16.69
N GLU A 69 26.94 -72.77 -15.60
CA GLU A 69 26.80 -74.09 -14.98
C GLU A 69 25.32 -74.26 -14.56
N ARG A 70 24.78 -75.49 -14.61
CA ARG A 70 23.36 -75.77 -14.36
C ARG A 70 23.15 -76.26 -12.92
N PHE A 71 22.60 -75.41 -12.06
CA PHE A 71 21.88 -75.82 -10.84
C PHE A 71 20.69 -74.85 -10.61
N ASP A 72 19.63 -75.33 -9.97
CA ASP A 72 18.25 -74.80 -10.07
C ASP A 72 18.09 -73.27 -9.92
N GLU A 73 17.71 -72.61 -11.03
CA GLU A 73 17.66 -71.14 -11.15
C GLU A 73 16.55 -70.48 -10.30
N ASN A 74 15.50 -71.24 -9.94
CA ASN A 74 14.26 -70.71 -9.34
C ASN A 74 14.39 -70.15 -7.89
N THR A 75 15.46 -70.46 -7.16
CA THR A 75 15.59 -70.02 -5.75
C THR A 75 16.40 -68.72 -5.63
N ALA A 76 17.53 -68.63 -6.34
CA ALA A 76 18.45 -67.50 -6.24
C ALA A 76 17.87 -66.21 -6.83
N GLU A 77 17.04 -66.29 -7.88
CA GLU A 77 16.35 -65.12 -8.42
C GLU A 77 15.32 -64.56 -7.43
N VAL A 78 14.58 -65.43 -6.73
CA VAL A 78 13.58 -65.03 -5.73
C VAL A 78 14.24 -64.33 -4.55
N GLU A 79 15.33 -64.87 -3.99
CA GLU A 79 16.08 -64.21 -2.90
C GLU A 79 16.63 -62.84 -3.33
N LYS A 80 17.17 -62.75 -4.55
CA LYS A 80 17.69 -61.50 -5.13
C LYS A 80 16.58 -60.45 -5.34
N HIS A 81 15.39 -60.87 -5.74
CA HIS A 81 14.21 -60.00 -5.81
C HIS A 81 13.74 -59.53 -4.43
N ILE A 82 13.74 -60.41 -3.42
CA ILE A 82 13.37 -60.06 -2.04
C ILE A 82 14.35 -59.01 -1.46
N TYR A 83 15.66 -59.22 -1.61
CA TYR A 83 16.67 -58.29 -1.08
C TYR A 83 16.62 -56.92 -1.76
N ASN A 84 16.44 -56.88 -3.08
CA ASN A 84 16.26 -55.62 -3.82
C ASN A 84 14.96 -54.89 -3.44
N ASN A 85 13.87 -55.63 -3.22
CA ASN A 85 12.60 -55.04 -2.77
C ASN A 85 12.68 -54.49 -1.34
N SER A 86 13.38 -55.19 -0.43
CA SER A 86 13.59 -54.72 0.94
C SER A 86 14.41 -53.42 1.01
N ASN A 87 15.48 -53.32 0.22
CA ASN A 87 16.23 -52.06 0.07
C ASN A 87 15.37 -50.95 -0.57
N SER A 88 14.57 -51.28 -1.59
CA SER A 88 13.62 -50.33 -2.19
C SER A 88 12.65 -49.77 -1.14
N PHE A 89 12.05 -50.64 -0.32
CA PHE A 89 11.10 -50.25 0.73
C PHE A 89 11.69 -49.27 1.76
N GLU A 90 12.89 -49.53 2.30
CA GLU A 90 13.50 -48.59 3.25
C GLU A 90 13.90 -47.26 2.55
N THR A 91 14.31 -47.26 1.28
CA THR A 91 14.56 -45.99 0.55
C THR A 91 13.29 -45.22 0.19
N LEU A 92 12.14 -45.89 0.04
CA LEU A 92 10.85 -45.24 -0.14
C LEU A 92 10.35 -44.64 1.18
N LYS A 93 10.55 -45.35 2.29
CA LYS A 93 10.22 -44.93 3.66
C LYS A 93 11.05 -43.73 4.11
N THR A 94 12.36 -43.67 3.82
CA THR A 94 13.16 -42.47 4.10
C THR A 94 12.70 -41.27 3.28
N LYS A 95 12.37 -41.46 2.00
CA LYS A 95 11.78 -40.40 1.14
C LYS A 95 10.42 -39.93 1.64
N ALA A 96 9.56 -40.82 2.13
CA ALA A 96 8.27 -40.45 2.72
C ALA A 96 8.47 -39.55 3.95
N ASN A 97 9.36 -39.94 4.87
CA ASN A 97 9.70 -39.16 6.06
C ASN A 97 10.38 -37.82 5.73
N GLU A 98 11.05 -37.71 4.58
CA GLU A 98 11.63 -36.45 4.09
C GLU A 98 10.55 -35.53 3.49
N LEU A 99 9.63 -36.07 2.69
CA LEU A 99 8.49 -35.34 2.15
C LEU A 99 7.55 -34.82 3.26
N GLU A 100 7.33 -35.62 4.31
CA GLU A 100 6.53 -35.23 5.48
C GLU A 100 7.12 -33.99 6.19
N LYS A 101 8.45 -33.94 6.36
CA LYS A 101 9.15 -32.75 6.88
C LYS A 101 9.10 -31.55 5.93
N GLN A 102 9.13 -31.78 4.61
CA GLN A 102 8.96 -30.69 3.65
C GLN A 102 7.54 -30.10 3.75
N ILE A 103 6.51 -30.94 3.91
CA ILE A 103 5.12 -30.51 4.12
C ILE A 103 5.01 -29.66 5.39
N GLU A 104 5.58 -30.10 6.52
CA GLU A 104 5.61 -29.32 7.78
C GLU A 104 6.24 -27.92 7.58
N ILE A 105 7.38 -27.85 6.88
CA ILE A 105 8.07 -26.58 6.57
C ILE A 105 7.21 -25.68 5.68
N PHE A 106 6.50 -26.23 4.70
CA PHE A 106 5.57 -25.46 3.86
C PHE A 106 4.34 -24.98 4.63
N GLU A 107 3.80 -25.78 5.56
CA GLU A 107 2.65 -25.39 6.39
C GLU A 107 3.01 -24.27 7.38
N ILE A 108 4.20 -24.35 8.01
CA ILE A 108 4.73 -23.28 8.86
C ILE A 108 4.93 -21.99 8.05
N ARG A 109 5.45 -22.08 6.82
CA ARG A 109 5.59 -20.92 5.93
C ARG A 109 4.24 -20.32 5.57
N ALA A 110 3.28 -21.14 5.14
CA ALA A 110 1.94 -20.68 4.74
C ALA A 110 1.25 -19.90 5.87
N LYS A 111 1.31 -20.39 7.11
CA LYS A 111 0.74 -19.70 8.29
C LYS A 111 1.43 -18.36 8.61
N ASN A 112 2.73 -18.25 8.33
CA ASN A 112 3.46 -16.99 8.49
C ASN A 112 3.12 -15.99 7.38
N ASP A 113 3.05 -16.45 6.13
CA ASP A 113 2.69 -15.63 4.97
C ASP A 113 1.23 -15.15 5.07
N GLU A 114 0.31 -16.00 5.54
CA GLU A 114 -1.09 -15.66 5.87
C GLU A 114 -1.17 -14.56 6.93
N LYS A 115 -0.42 -14.69 8.04
CA LYS A 115 -0.35 -13.66 9.09
C LYS A 115 0.24 -12.34 8.60
N TYR A 116 1.21 -12.39 7.67
CA TYR A 116 1.78 -11.20 7.05
C TYR A 116 0.77 -10.50 6.12
N ILE A 117 0.04 -11.26 5.31
CA ILE A 117 -1.05 -10.76 4.46
C ILE A 117 -2.17 -10.16 5.33
N GLU A 118 -2.59 -10.82 6.41
CA GLU A 118 -3.59 -10.31 7.34
C GLU A 118 -3.19 -8.94 7.94
N ASN A 119 -1.90 -8.76 8.27
CA ASN A 119 -1.38 -7.50 8.77
C ASN A 119 -1.40 -6.39 7.69
N LEU A 120 -1.02 -6.70 6.45
CA LEU A 120 -1.09 -5.75 5.34
C LEU A 120 -2.53 -5.32 5.02
N THR A 121 -3.47 -6.26 5.02
CA THR A 121 -4.91 -5.97 4.83
C THR A 121 -5.42 -5.02 5.90
N LYS A 122 -5.12 -5.27 7.19
CA LYS A 122 -5.50 -4.37 8.29
C LYS A 122 -4.92 -2.95 8.15
N GLN A 123 -3.68 -2.83 7.66
CA GLN A 123 -3.09 -1.52 7.36
C GLN A 123 -3.79 -0.81 6.20
N LEU A 124 -4.15 -1.54 5.14
CA LEU A 124 -4.86 -1.01 3.97
C LEU A 124 -6.28 -0.54 4.34
N ASP A 125 -7.02 -1.31 5.12
CA ASP A 125 -8.36 -0.94 5.61
C ASP A 125 -8.32 0.30 6.49
N GLN A 126 -7.30 0.43 7.35
CA GLN A 126 -7.08 1.64 8.15
C GLN A 126 -6.77 2.86 7.26
N GLN A 127 -5.94 2.70 6.22
CA GLN A 127 -5.67 3.77 5.27
C GLN A 127 -6.92 4.20 4.49
N ASN A 128 -7.72 3.24 4.02
CA ASN A 128 -9.00 3.50 3.35
C ASN A 128 -9.98 4.25 4.26
N SER A 129 -10.08 3.86 5.54
CA SER A 129 -10.91 4.54 6.54
C SER A 129 -10.46 6.00 6.77
N ASN A 130 -9.14 6.23 6.86
CA ASN A 130 -8.57 7.57 6.98
C ASN A 130 -8.87 8.43 5.75
N VAL A 131 -8.70 7.89 4.54
CA VAL A 131 -9.02 8.59 3.27
C VAL A 131 -10.52 8.95 3.21
N ASN A 132 -11.41 8.03 3.56
CA ASN A 132 -12.85 8.28 3.60
C ASN A 132 -13.22 9.37 4.62
N THR A 133 -12.51 9.44 5.74
CA THR A 133 -12.70 10.48 6.77
C THR A 133 -12.22 11.86 6.29
N LEU A 134 -11.05 11.91 5.64
CA LEU A 134 -10.51 13.14 5.04
C LEU A 134 -11.39 13.66 3.89
N ASN A 135 -11.93 12.76 3.05
CA ASN A 135 -12.84 13.13 1.97
C ASN A 135 -14.13 13.80 2.49
N LYS A 136 -14.74 13.25 3.55
CA LYS A 136 -15.92 13.86 4.21
C LYS A 136 -15.60 15.23 4.83
N LEU A 137 -14.42 15.38 5.44
CA LEU A 137 -13.99 16.67 5.98
C LEU A 137 -13.80 17.72 4.87
N LEU A 138 -13.21 17.32 3.74
CA LEU A 138 -13.02 18.18 2.57
C LEU A 138 -14.36 18.57 1.93
N GLU A 139 -15.29 17.63 1.79
CA GLU A 139 -16.66 17.88 1.29
C GLU A 139 -17.41 18.89 2.19
N ASN A 140 -17.37 18.69 3.51
CA ASN A 140 -17.96 19.63 4.47
C ASN A 140 -17.32 21.04 4.37
N GLN A 141 -15.99 21.13 4.23
CA GLN A 141 -15.31 22.41 4.04
C GLN A 141 -15.70 23.11 2.73
N GLN A 142 -15.89 22.35 1.63
CA GLN A 142 -16.36 22.89 0.36
C GLN A 142 -17.80 23.41 0.45
N ILE A 143 -18.70 22.68 1.11
CA ILE A 143 -20.09 23.11 1.36
C ILE A 143 -20.10 24.42 2.17
N LEU A 144 -19.39 24.46 3.31
CA LEU A 144 -19.31 25.64 4.17
C LEU A 144 -18.71 26.86 3.44
N ALA A 145 -17.69 26.67 2.60
CA ALA A 145 -17.13 27.74 1.78
C ALA A 145 -18.14 28.27 0.75
N LEU A 146 -18.88 27.40 0.07
CA LEU A 146 -19.91 27.78 -0.89
C LEU A 146 -21.09 28.50 -0.22
N GLU A 147 -21.49 28.10 0.99
CA GLU A 147 -22.55 28.76 1.76
C GLU A 147 -22.10 30.10 2.33
N SER A 148 -20.87 30.19 2.85
CA SER A 148 -20.26 31.44 3.28
C SER A 148 -20.18 32.46 2.14
N ASN A 149 -19.69 32.06 0.97
CA ASN A 149 -19.61 32.92 -0.22
C ASN A 149 -21.00 33.41 -0.68
N LYS A 150 -22.03 32.55 -0.65
CA LYS A 150 -23.43 32.95 -0.92
C LYS A 150 -23.98 33.93 0.12
N LYS A 151 -23.51 33.89 1.37
CA LYS A 151 -23.89 34.84 2.43
C LYS A 151 -23.16 36.16 2.28
N ILE A 152 -21.86 36.14 1.95
CA ILE A 152 -21.04 37.31 1.66
C ILE A 152 -21.67 38.11 0.50
N GLN A 153 -21.96 37.47 -0.63
CA GLN A 153 -22.60 38.14 -1.79
C GLN A 153 -23.93 38.83 -1.45
N LYS A 154 -24.74 38.29 -0.53
CA LYS A 154 -25.97 38.95 -0.07
C LYS A 154 -25.69 40.19 0.77
N LEU A 155 -24.70 40.11 1.66
CA LEU A 155 -24.29 41.24 2.50
C LEU A 155 -23.60 42.34 1.69
N GLU A 156 -22.81 41.98 0.67
CA GLU A 156 -22.19 42.91 -0.28
C GLU A 156 -23.26 43.68 -1.07
N ASN A 157 -24.27 42.99 -1.61
CA ASN A 157 -25.39 43.64 -2.30
C ASN A 157 -26.17 44.57 -1.38
N GLN A 158 -26.50 44.14 -0.15
CA GLN A 158 -27.19 44.97 0.84
C GLN A 158 -26.38 46.20 1.24
N LEU A 159 -25.05 46.07 1.39
CA LEU A 159 -24.17 47.19 1.70
C LEU A 159 -24.11 48.22 0.55
N GLU A 160 -24.16 47.77 -0.70
CA GLU A 160 -24.16 48.66 -1.87
C GLU A 160 -25.54 49.33 -2.08
N GLU A 161 -26.63 48.62 -1.83
CA GLU A 161 -27.99 49.19 -1.75
C GLU A 161 -28.08 50.30 -0.69
N GLU A 162 -27.58 50.06 0.52
CA GLU A 162 -27.48 51.08 1.59
C GLU A 162 -26.62 52.28 1.17
N ARG A 163 -25.47 52.06 0.54
CA ARG A 163 -24.62 53.15 0.02
C ARG A 163 -25.34 54.02 -1.01
N HIS A 164 -26.05 53.40 -1.96
CA HIS A 164 -26.83 54.12 -2.96
C HIS A 164 -27.98 54.92 -2.34
N LEU A 165 -28.67 54.37 -1.34
CA LEU A 165 -29.76 55.05 -0.62
C LEU A 165 -29.26 56.27 0.17
N ASN A 166 -28.16 56.12 0.93
CA ASN A 166 -27.60 57.23 1.72
C ASN A 166 -27.09 58.36 0.81
N TYR A 167 -26.37 58.05 -0.28
CA TYR A 167 -25.89 59.05 -1.24
C TYR A 167 -27.03 59.84 -1.90
N SER A 168 -28.16 59.17 -2.19
CA SER A 168 -29.37 59.82 -2.74
C SER A 168 -29.97 60.86 -1.76
N PHE A 169 -29.91 60.60 -0.46
CA PHE A 169 -30.47 61.49 0.56
C PHE A 169 -29.68 62.80 0.69
N ASP A 170 -28.34 62.73 0.64
CA ASP A 170 -27.48 63.92 0.68
C ASP A 170 -27.67 64.82 -0.55
N THR A 171 -27.91 64.25 -1.74
CA THR A 171 -28.23 65.09 -2.91
C THR A 171 -29.56 65.84 -2.78
N ALA A 172 -30.58 65.23 -2.16
CA ALA A 172 -31.92 65.81 -2.05
C ALA A 172 -32.03 66.97 -1.03
N THR A 173 -31.08 67.10 -0.11
CA THR A 173 -31.06 68.22 0.87
C THR A 173 -30.34 69.46 0.33
N ASN A 174 -29.33 69.28 -0.53
CA ASN A 174 -28.53 70.37 -1.09
C ASN A 174 -29.32 71.29 -2.05
N ASP A 175 -30.34 70.78 -2.74
CA ASP A 175 -31.22 71.54 -3.64
C ASP A 175 -32.06 72.65 -2.96
N ARG A 176 -31.92 72.87 -1.64
CA ARG A 176 -32.65 73.89 -0.87
C ARG A 176 -31.84 75.03 -0.27
N GLN A 177 -30.53 75.13 -0.51
CA GLN A 177 -29.71 76.28 -0.06
C GLN A 177 -28.87 76.96 -1.15
N SER A 178 -29.49 77.23 -2.31
CA SER A 178 -28.89 78.03 -3.39
C SER A 178 -28.98 79.55 -3.14
N VAL A 179 -28.26 80.06 -2.13
CA VAL A 179 -28.08 81.51 -1.90
C VAL A 179 -26.61 81.88 -1.64
N ASN A 180 -26.09 82.76 -2.50
CA ASN A 180 -24.80 83.47 -2.41
C ASN A 180 -23.50 82.64 -2.56
N PRO A 181 -22.99 82.45 -3.80
CA PRO A 181 -21.60 82.06 -4.02
C PRO A 181 -20.68 83.27 -3.77
N GLN A 182 -19.81 83.20 -2.76
CA GLN A 182 -18.64 84.07 -2.67
C GLN A 182 -17.38 83.23 -2.82
N GLU A 183 -16.58 83.59 -3.83
CA GLU A 183 -15.40 82.86 -4.27
C GLU A 183 -14.29 82.96 -3.21
N ALA A 184 -13.99 81.84 -2.56
CA ALA A 184 -12.78 81.68 -1.76
C ALA A 184 -11.70 81.01 -2.61
N THR A 185 -10.92 81.82 -3.33
CA THR A 185 -9.77 81.32 -4.11
C THR A 185 -8.67 80.80 -3.19
N PHE A 186 -8.59 79.47 -3.04
CA PHE A 186 -7.39 78.81 -2.54
C PHE A 186 -6.81 77.89 -3.62
N THR A 187 -5.63 78.27 -4.10
CA THR A 187 -4.81 77.45 -4.99
C THR A 187 -4.10 76.36 -4.20
N GLU A 188 -4.32 75.10 -4.55
CA GLU A 188 -3.38 74.02 -4.27
C GLU A 188 -3.25 73.13 -5.52
N GLU A 189 -2.03 72.69 -5.82
CA GLU A 189 -1.66 72.19 -7.15
C GLU A 189 -2.03 70.71 -7.34
N SER A 190 -2.77 70.39 -8.42
CA SER A 190 -3.19 69.03 -8.75
C SER A 190 -2.06 68.18 -9.35
N GLN A 191 -1.09 67.78 -8.53
CA GLN A 191 -0.05 66.84 -8.93
C GLN A 191 -0.62 65.45 -9.23
N ASN A 192 -0.79 65.14 -10.51
CA ASN A 192 -1.09 63.81 -10.99
C ASN A 192 0.13 62.88 -10.80
N ILE A 193 0.08 62.02 -9.78
CA ILE A 193 1.00 60.89 -9.61
C ILE A 193 0.24 59.59 -9.39
N ASN A 194 -0.15 58.99 -10.52
CA ASN A 194 -0.46 57.57 -10.65
C ASN A 194 0.63 56.71 -9.98
N GLN A 195 0.34 56.10 -8.82
CA GLN A 195 1.25 55.16 -8.17
C GLN A 195 0.64 53.76 -8.06
N GLN A 196 1.35 52.82 -8.68
CA GLN A 196 1.03 51.40 -8.69
C GLN A 196 1.30 50.75 -7.33
N GLN A 197 0.69 49.58 -7.15
CA GLN A 197 0.89 48.64 -6.05
C GLN A 197 2.35 48.56 -5.57
N LYS A 198 2.59 48.80 -4.28
CA LYS A 198 3.79 48.30 -3.59
C LYS A 198 3.40 47.36 -2.45
N LYS A 199 3.85 46.12 -2.60
CA LYS A 199 3.76 45.01 -1.66
C LYS A 199 4.69 45.26 -0.47
N THR A 200 4.12 45.33 0.73
CA THR A 200 4.86 45.27 2.00
C THR A 200 4.22 44.20 2.89
N GLN A 201 5.04 43.47 3.65
CA GLN A 201 4.61 42.38 4.54
C GLN A 201 4.28 42.93 5.96
N PRO A 202 3.68 42.12 6.87
CA PRO A 202 3.05 42.65 8.07
C PRO A 202 4.04 43.25 9.06
N ILE A 203 3.54 44.21 9.85
CA ILE A 203 4.22 44.70 11.05
C ILE A 203 3.77 43.84 12.22
N GLU A 204 4.72 43.25 12.92
CA GLU A 204 4.51 42.58 14.19
C GLU A 204 4.15 43.63 15.25
N ALA A 205 3.01 43.45 15.92
CA ALA A 205 2.55 44.33 16.99
C ALA A 205 2.24 43.47 18.22
N GLU A 206 3.12 43.51 19.20
CA GLU A 206 2.89 42.92 20.52
C GLU A 206 1.72 43.64 21.20
N VAL A 207 0.57 42.97 21.30
CA VAL A 207 -0.56 43.42 22.12
C VAL A 207 -0.58 42.56 23.38
N ASN A 208 -0.16 43.15 24.50
CA ASN A 208 -0.17 42.47 25.79
C ASN A 208 -1.60 42.09 26.19
N HIS A 209 -1.79 40.84 26.59
CA HIS A 209 -3.05 40.40 27.19
C HIS A 209 -3.12 40.82 28.66
N GLU A 210 -3.86 41.89 28.95
CA GLU A 210 -4.37 42.11 30.30
C GLU A 210 -5.60 41.21 30.57
N ASP A 211 -5.67 40.71 31.79
CA ASP A 211 -6.63 39.67 32.22
C ASP A 211 -7.95 40.29 32.70
N ILE A 212 -9.08 39.74 32.25
CA ILE A 212 -10.42 40.12 32.73
C ILE A 212 -11.26 38.84 32.94
N THR A 213 -11.53 38.56 34.21
CA THR A 213 -12.23 37.38 34.72
C THR A 213 -13.75 37.55 34.82
N GLU A 214 -14.51 36.51 34.45
CA GLU A 214 -15.88 36.17 34.91
C GLU A 214 -16.99 37.24 34.67
N GLU A 215 -18.29 36.96 34.57
CA GLU A 215 -19.17 35.79 34.80
C GLU A 215 -20.18 35.77 33.60
N LYS A 216 -21.00 34.76 33.24
CA LYS A 216 -21.81 33.76 33.97
C LYS A 216 -21.97 32.45 33.17
N LYS A 217 -22.79 31.53 33.69
CA LYS A 217 -23.51 30.48 32.93
C LYS A 217 -24.97 30.91 32.68
N ASP A 218 -25.70 30.15 31.86
CA ASP A 218 -26.97 29.52 32.29
C ASP A 218 -27.38 28.35 31.37
N ASP A 219 -27.91 27.32 32.01
CA ASP A 219 -28.62 26.08 31.62
C ASP A 219 -28.81 25.65 30.15
N SER A 220 -28.35 24.41 29.89
CA SER A 220 -29.01 23.42 29.01
C SER A 220 -30.03 22.61 29.84
N PRO A 221 -31.02 21.89 29.25
CA PRO A 221 -30.69 20.61 28.60
C PRO A 221 -31.60 20.16 27.43
N ASN A 222 -31.09 19.24 26.60
CA ASN A 222 -31.60 17.86 26.47
C ASN A 222 -30.95 17.15 25.26
N GLU A 223 -30.10 16.16 25.53
CA GLU A 223 -29.85 15.08 24.58
C GLU A 223 -30.94 14.00 24.76
N ASP A 224 -31.40 13.37 23.67
CA ASP A 224 -32.23 12.17 23.75
C ASP A 224 -31.58 10.99 23.02
N LEU A 225 -31.00 10.11 23.84
CA LEU A 225 -30.78 8.68 23.68
C LEU A 225 -30.60 8.09 22.25
N LEU A 226 -29.40 7.58 21.99
CA LEU A 226 -29.23 6.25 21.41
C LEU A 226 -28.22 5.44 22.22
N ALA A 227 -28.59 4.21 22.58
CA ALA A 227 -27.91 3.44 23.63
C ALA A 227 -26.60 2.77 23.19
N LYS A 228 -25.70 2.57 24.16
CA LYS A 228 -24.56 1.65 24.06
C LYS A 228 -24.92 0.34 24.75
N ASP A 229 -24.77 -0.77 24.04
CA ASP A 229 -24.54 -2.08 24.64
C ASP A 229 -23.08 -2.45 24.36
N ASP A 230 -22.24 -2.43 25.40
CA ASP A 230 -20.96 -3.14 25.41
C ASP A 230 -20.52 -3.40 26.85
N LYS A 231 -20.05 -4.62 27.13
CA LYS A 231 -19.69 -5.05 28.49
C LYS A 231 -18.22 -4.77 28.79
N PRO A 232 -17.85 -4.34 30.02
CA PRO A 232 -16.47 -4.39 30.45
C PRO A 232 -16.04 -5.86 30.63
N SER A 233 -14.83 -6.19 30.17
CA SER A 233 -14.17 -7.47 30.42
C SER A 233 -13.23 -7.41 31.63
N GLU A 234 -12.83 -8.58 32.11
CA GLU A 234 -12.40 -8.88 33.47
C GLU A 234 -11.13 -8.16 33.99
N GLU A 235 -11.14 -7.93 35.30
CA GLU A 235 -10.03 -7.48 36.14
C GLU A 235 -8.93 -8.55 36.25
N ILE A 236 -7.66 -8.20 35.99
CA ILE A 236 -6.50 -9.05 36.37
C ILE A 236 -5.34 -8.19 36.92
N GLY A 237 -5.04 -8.39 38.21
CA GLY A 237 -3.68 -8.50 38.74
C GLY A 237 -2.81 -7.24 38.82
N ASN A 238 -2.82 -6.57 39.97
CA ASN A 238 -1.75 -5.65 40.37
C ASN A 238 -0.49 -6.43 40.81
N GLY A 239 0.69 -6.01 40.34
CA GLY A 239 2.00 -6.49 40.81
C GLY A 239 3.10 -5.50 40.40
N PRO A 240 4.02 -5.10 41.31
CA PRO A 240 5.03 -4.10 41.01
C PRO A 240 6.23 -4.70 40.27
N GLU A 241 6.71 -4.02 39.24
CA GLU A 241 7.94 -4.38 38.56
C GLU A 241 8.71 -3.10 38.18
N ASP A 242 9.83 -2.84 38.85
CA ASP A 242 10.70 -1.71 38.56
C ASP A 242 11.23 -1.80 37.12
N ARG A 243 10.83 -0.85 36.27
CA ARG A 243 11.36 -0.70 34.91
C ARG A 243 11.66 0.78 34.69
N GLU A 244 12.92 1.09 34.42
CA GLU A 244 13.41 2.45 34.20
C GLU A 244 12.66 3.11 33.03
N VAL A 245 12.24 4.35 33.21
CA VAL A 245 11.43 5.07 32.22
C VAL A 245 12.30 5.55 31.05
N GLU A 246 12.43 4.74 30.01
CA GLU A 246 12.92 5.22 28.71
C GLU A 246 12.04 6.40 28.24
N PRO A 247 12.63 7.55 27.85
CA PRO A 247 11.85 8.67 27.34
C PRO A 247 11.17 8.30 26.01
N PRO A 248 9.96 8.82 25.74
CA PRO A 248 9.16 8.42 24.58
C PRO A 248 9.90 8.71 23.26
N LYS A 249 10.05 7.66 22.45
CA LYS A 249 10.85 7.68 21.21
C LYS A 249 10.22 8.62 20.18
N LYS A 250 10.80 9.84 20.05
CA LYS A 250 10.33 10.92 19.15
C LYS A 250 9.94 10.38 17.77
N GLY A 251 8.68 10.60 17.40
CA GLY A 251 8.06 10.08 16.18
C GLY A 251 8.66 10.66 14.90
N PHE A 252 8.33 10.05 13.77
CA PHE A 252 8.86 10.39 12.44
C PHE A 252 8.82 11.89 12.13
N TRP A 253 7.67 12.53 12.35
CA TRP A 253 7.46 13.97 12.10
C TRP A 253 8.33 14.87 12.99
N SER A 254 8.49 14.54 14.27
CA SER A 254 9.35 15.26 15.22
C SER A 254 10.86 15.18 14.91
N ARG A 255 11.26 14.29 13.98
CA ARG A 255 12.63 14.21 13.45
C ARG A 255 12.81 15.04 12.17
N LEU A 256 11.72 15.35 11.46
CA LEU A 256 11.74 16.06 10.19
C LEU A 256 11.60 17.58 10.36
N PHE A 257 10.77 18.02 11.32
CA PHE A 257 10.42 19.43 11.54
C PHE A 257 10.90 20.00 12.88
N GLY A 258 11.55 19.18 13.70
CA GLY A 258 11.95 19.56 15.06
C GLY A 258 10.81 19.47 16.08
N SER A 259 10.97 20.21 17.17
CA SER A 259 10.01 20.37 18.27
C SER A 259 10.10 21.80 18.78
#